data_AF-A0A183MD46-F1
#
_entry.id   AF-A0A183MD46-F1
#
_cell.length_a   1.000
_cell.length_b   1.000
_cell.length_c   1.000
_cell.angle_alpha   90.00
_cell.angle_beta   90.00
_cell.angle_gamma   90.00
#
_symmetry.space_group_name_H-M   'P 1'
#
loop_
_entity.id
_entity.type
_entity.pdbx_description
1 polymer ?
#
loop_
_entity_poly.entity_id
_entity_poly.type
_entity_poly.pdbx_seq_one_letter_code
_entity_poly.pdbx_strand_id
1 'polypeptide(L)' 'METFTYLGSIVDERGGSDADAKARIDKARVAFLKFKNTWNSKQLSGSIKVRIFNMNVQTVLLYGAET' A
#
# COMPACT_ATOMS: atom_id res chain seq x y z
N MET A 1 -12.73 23.35 -16.45
CA MET A 1 -12.84 22.50 -15.24
C MET A 1 -13.12 21.12 -15.76
N GLU A 2 -12.05 20.37 -16.03
CA GLU A 2 -12.14 19.02 -16.59
C GLU A 2 -11.87 18.02 -15.48
N THR A 3 -12.87 17.19 -15.20
CA THR A 3 -12.74 16.02 -14.34
C THR A 3 -12.74 14.80 -15.22
N PHE A 4 -11.70 13.97 -15.13
CA PHE A 4 -11.65 12.70 -15.86
C PHE A 4 -11.60 11.54 -14.87
N THR A 5 -12.26 10.43 -15.24
CA THR A 5 -12.26 9.22 -14.41
C THR A 5 -11.13 8.32 -14.86
N TYR A 6 -10.15 8.11 -13.98
CA TYR A 6 -9.06 7.17 -14.23
C TYR A 6 -9.11 6.05 -13.19
N LEU A 7 -9.27 4.81 -13.67
CA LEU A 7 -9.31 3.59 -12.85
C LEU A 7 -10.30 3.65 -11.66
N GLY A 8 -11.43 4.35 -11.84
CA GLY A 8 -12.48 4.49 -10.82
C GLY A 8 -12.26 5.62 -9.81
N SER A 9 -11.16 6.37 -9.92
CA SER A 9 -10.94 7.60 -9.16
C SER A 9 -11.18 8.82 -10.05
N ILE A 10 -11.90 9.81 -9.52
CA ILE A 10 -12.16 11.08 -10.20
C ILE A 10 -10.93 11.97 -10.01
N VAL A 11 -10.21 12.25 -11.10
CA VAL A 11 -9.06 13.14 -11.11
C VAL A 11 -9.53 14.53 -11.54
N ASP A 12 -9.46 15.47 -10.60
CA ASP A 12 -9.67 16.91 -10.76
C ASP A 12 -8.29 17.60 -10.76
N GLU A 13 -8.07 18.55 -11.69
CA GLU A 13 -6.90 19.43 -11.78
C GLU A 13 -6.55 20.14 -10.44
N ARG A 14 -7.49 20.23 -9.49
CA ARG A 14 -7.32 20.97 -8.23
C ARG A 14 -6.96 20.13 -7.01
N GLY A 15 -6.77 18.81 -7.13
CA GLY A 15 -6.28 18.00 -6.00
C GLY A 15 -7.04 16.72 -5.68
N GLY A 16 -7.74 16.11 -6.63
CA GLY A 16 -8.37 14.79 -6.44
C GLY A 16 -7.38 13.67 -6.07
N SER A 17 -6.09 13.84 -6.42
CA SER A 17 -5.02 12.88 -6.09
C SER A 17 -4.67 12.83 -4.60
N ASP A 18 -4.81 13.93 -3.86
CA ASP A 18 -4.34 13.99 -2.47
C ASP A 18 -5.31 13.26 -1.52
N ALA A 19 -6.62 13.36 -1.81
CA ALA A 19 -7.65 12.61 -1.10
C ALA A 19 -7.53 11.09 -1.34
N ASP A 20 -7.27 10.65 -2.58
CA ASP A 20 -7.05 9.24 -2.91
C ASP A 20 -5.77 8.69 -2.26
N ALA A 21 -4.66 9.43 -2.35
CA ALA A 21 -3.40 9.06 -1.71
C ALA A 21 -3.56 8.93 -0.19
N LYS A 22 -4.23 9.90 0.44
CA LYS A 22 -4.54 9.86 1.87
C LYS A 22 -5.41 8.65 2.23
N ALA A 23 -6.44 8.35 1.44
CA ALA A 23 -7.29 7.18 1.66
C ALA A 23 -6.52 5.86 1.53
N ARG A 24 -5.57 5.76 0.57
CA ARG A 24 -4.69 4.60 0.40
C ARG A 24 -3.73 4.44 1.58
N ILE A 25 -3.14 5.53 2.05
CA ILE A 25 -2.27 5.55 3.23
C ILE A 25 -3.05 5.12 4.49
N ASP A 26 -4.26 5.65 4.69
CA ASP A 26 -5.08 5.31 5.84
C ASP A 26 -5.50 3.81 5.81
N LYS A 27 -5.84 3.26 4.64
CA LYS A 27 -6.07 1.81 4.47
C LYS A 27 -4.82 0.98 4.78
N ALA A 28 -3.66 1.38 4.27
CA ALA A 28 -2.40 0.69 4.53
C ALA A 28 -2.04 0.71 6.02
N ARG A 29 -2.26 1.85 6.70
CA ARG A 29 -2.07 1.97 8.16
C ARG A 29 -2.94 0.99 8.93
N VAL A 30 -4.22 0.89 8.60
CA VAL A 30 -5.15 -0.06 9.24
C VAL A 30 -4.71 -1.51 9.02
N ALA A 31 -4.30 -1.86 7.79
CA ALA A 31 -3.78 -3.19 7.49
C ALA A 31 -2.50 -3.51 8.27
N PHE A 32 -1.58 -2.54 8.38
CA PHE A 32 -0.33 -2.69 9.11
C PHE A 32 -0.56 -2.79 10.63
N LEU A 33 -1.54 -2.05 11.16
CA LEU A 33 -1.99 -2.15 12.55
C LEU A 33 -2.54 -3.55 12.88
N LYS A 34 -3.38 -4.11 12.01
CA LYS A 34 -3.83 -5.51 12.13
C LYS A 34 -2.66 -6.48 12.06
N PHE A 35 -1.74 -6.27 11.12
CA PHE A 35 -0.56 -7.10 10.94
C PHE A 35 0.41 -7.04 12.13
N LYS A 36 0.49 -5.91 12.85
CA LYS A 36 1.37 -5.72 14.01
C LYS A 36 1.18 -6.80 15.09
N ASN A 37 -0.06 -7.22 15.33
CA ASN A 37 -0.36 -8.28 16.31
C ASN A 37 0.21 -9.63 15.85
N THR A 38 0.06 -9.96 14.57
CA THR A 38 0.64 -11.16 13.95
C THR A 38 2.17 -11.06 13.88
N TRP A 39 2.71 -9.88 13.61
CA TRP A 39 4.14 -9.61 13.50
C TRP A 39 4.88 -9.76 14.84
N ASN A 40 4.26 -9.37 15.95
CA ASN A 40 4.83 -9.53 17.28
C ASN A 40 4.67 -10.94 17.87
N SER A 41 3.94 -11.81 17.18
CA SER A 41 3.77 -13.19 17.61
C SER A 41 5.11 -13.93 17.64
N LYS A 42 5.33 -14.69 18.72
CA LYS A 42 6.46 -15.63 18.84
C LYS A 42 6.32 -16.83 17.89
N GLN A 43 5.13 -17.07 17.32
CA GLN A 43 4.91 -18.14 16.34
C GLN A 43 5.56 -17.84 14.98
N LEU A 44 5.74 -16.56 14.61
CA LEU A 44 6.50 -16.22 13.41
C LEU A 44 7.99 -16.15 13.75
N SER A 45 8.76 -17.05 13.14
CA SER A 45 10.22 -16.98 13.20
C SER A 45 10.75 -15.74 12.47
N GLY A 46 11.93 -15.27 12.87
CA GLY A 46 12.61 -14.13 12.21
C GLY A 46 12.87 -14.38 10.72
N SER A 47 13.19 -15.62 10.32
CA SER A 47 13.42 -16.00 8.93
C SER A 47 12.14 -15.88 8.07
N ILE A 48 10.98 -16.24 8.61
CA ILE A 48 9.68 -16.08 7.92
C ILE A 48 9.36 -14.59 7.75
N LYS A 49 9.60 -13.77 8.78
CA LYS A 49 9.40 -12.31 8.74
C LYS A 49 10.23 -11.64 7.64
N VAL A 50 11.52 -11.98 7.55
CA VAL A 50 12.43 -11.46 6.52
C VAL A 50 11.96 -11.87 5.12
N ARG A 51 11.53 -13.12 4.94
CA ARG A 51 11.05 -13.62 3.64
C ARG A 51 9.77 -12.91 3.18
N ILE A 52 8.83 -12.67 4.09
CA ILE A 52 7.60 -11.92 3.80
C ILE A 52 7.95 -10.47 3.40
N PHE A 53 8.83 -9.80 4.14
CA PHE A 53 9.25 -8.44 3.80
C PHE A 53 9.91 -8.38 2.41
N ASN A 54 10.84 -9.30 2.13
CA ASN A 54 11.54 -9.35 0.85
C ASN A 54 10.59 -9.57 -0.34
N MET A 55 9.60 -10.46 -0.21
CA MET A 55 8.58 -10.65 -1.25
C MET A 55 7.76 -9.39 -1.49
N ASN A 56 7.28 -8.72 -0.42
CA ASN A 56 6.49 -7.49 -0.57
C ASN A 56 7.31 -6.36 -1.21
N VAL A 57 8.59 -6.22 -0.85
CA VAL A 57 9.49 -5.23 -1.44
C VAL A 57 9.77 -5.53 -2.92
N GLN A 58 10.06 -6.78 -3.27
CA GLN A 58 10.25 -7.18 -4.68
C GLN A 58 8.99 -6.96 -5.52
N THR A 59 7.81 -7.20 -4.97
CA THR A 59 6.54 -7.04 -5.70
C THR A 59 6.27 -5.57 -5.99
N VAL A 60 6.54 -4.67 -5.02
CA VAL A 60 6.41 -3.22 -5.22
C VAL A 60 7.46 -2.69 -6.20
N LEU A 61 8.70 -3.16 -6.09
CA LEU A 61 9.78 -2.79 -7.02
C LEU A 61 9.49 -3.24 -8.45
N LEU A 62 8.98 -4.47 -8.62
CA LEU A 62 8.66 -5.01 -9.94
C LEU A 62 7.52 -4.21 -10.59
N TYR A 63 6.45 -3.94 -9.85
CA TYR A 63 5.34 -3.13 -10.34
C TYR A 63 5.77 -1.70 -10.72
N GLY A 64 6.65 -1.08 -9.93
CA GLY A 64 7.18 0.25 -10.24
C GLY A 64 8.21 0.30 -11.37
N ALA A 65 8.80 -0.85 -11.74
CA ALA A 65 9.73 -0.98 -12.85
C ALA A 65 9.03 -1.34 -14.18
N GLU A 66 7.79 -1.83 -14.13
CA GLU A 66 6.95 -2.10 -15.31
C GLU A 66 6.28 -0.83 -15.89
N THR A 67 6.33 0.29 -15.17
CA THR A 67 5.83 1.62 -15.61
C THR A 67 6.97 2.58 -15.91
#